data_AF-A0A2T2RFB0-F1
#
_entry.id   AF-A0A2T2RFB0-F1
#
_cell.length_a   1.000
_cell.length_b   1.000
_cell.length_c   1.000
_cell.angle_alpha   90.00
_cell.angle_beta   90.00
_cell.angle_gamma   90.00
#
_symmetry.space_group_name_H-M   'P 1'
#
loop_
_entity.id
_entity.type
_entity.pdbx_description
1 polymer ?
#
loop_
_entity_poly.entity_id
_entity_poly.type
_entity_poly.pdbx_seq_one_letter_code
_entity_poly.pdbx_strand_id
1 'polypeptide(L)'
;MTLQRRRTGATTVSQADPAPAAGLLAGPEGPRAVEVVRDGVVESVHRAVLAVTDPAGRLIAGVGGVAQPVYPRSAVKPAQAAACLDVLTGGAGPGSPGSVSVQLDQVALAIGAASHGGGDDQQIEAAHVLALAGLDETDFEREFSSHSTQRWGRLEDLFAL
;
A
#
# COMPACT_ATOMS: atom_id res chain seq x y z
N MET A 1 -37.33 24.78 -0.57
CA MET A 1 -37.39 23.30 -0.63
C MET A 1 -36.00 22.79 -0.27
N THR A 2 -35.77 22.53 1.02
CA THR A 2 -34.44 22.27 1.59
C THR A 2 -34.15 20.77 1.54
N LEU A 3 -33.18 20.37 0.73
CA LEU A 3 -32.69 18.99 0.67
C LEU A 3 -31.86 18.70 1.93
N GLN A 4 -32.52 18.22 2.99
CA GLN A 4 -31.81 17.55 4.08
C GLN A 4 -31.25 16.22 3.55
N ARG A 5 -29.92 16.15 3.41
CA ARG A 5 -29.18 14.90 3.30
C ARG A 5 -29.48 14.07 4.56
N ARG A 6 -30.44 13.14 4.48
CA ARG A 6 -30.59 12.09 5.48
C ARG A 6 -29.33 11.22 5.39
N ARG A 7 -28.45 11.30 6.39
CA ARG A 7 -27.42 10.28 6.63
C ARG A 7 -28.15 9.00 7.05
N THR A 8 -28.39 8.10 6.11
CA THR A 8 -28.86 6.75 6.39
C THR A 8 -27.67 5.91 6.88
N GLY A 9 -27.82 5.32 8.08
CA GLY A 9 -26.96 4.29 8.66
C GLY A 9 -25.75 4.80 9.45
N ALA A 10 -25.76 4.63 10.77
CA ALA A 10 -24.55 4.77 11.59
C ALA A 10 -23.63 3.58 11.30
N THR A 11 -22.70 3.73 10.34
CA THR A 11 -21.64 2.74 10.12
C THR A 11 -20.60 2.93 11.21
N THR A 12 -20.40 1.91 12.03
CA THR A 12 -19.37 1.93 13.07
C THR A 12 -18.31 0.89 12.72
N VAL A 13 -17.05 1.32 12.73
CA VAL A 13 -15.90 0.41 12.65
C VAL A 13 -15.52 0.08 14.09
N SER A 14 -15.68 -1.18 14.48
CA SER A 14 -15.22 -1.64 15.79
C SER A 14 -13.93 -2.45 15.60
N GLN A 15 -12.95 -2.19 16.46
CA GLN A 15 -11.89 -3.17 16.70
C GLN A 15 -12.56 -4.43 17.26
N ALA A 16 -12.17 -5.60 16.73
CA ALA A 16 -12.55 -6.87 17.31
C ALA A 16 -11.80 -7.10 18.64
N ASP A 17 -12.18 -8.13 19.40
CA ASP A 17 -11.55 -8.48 20.68
C ASP A 17 -10.01 -8.45 20.60
N PRO A 18 -9.31 -8.00 21.65
CA PRO A 18 -7.86 -7.93 21.64
C PRO A 18 -7.28 -9.29 21.28
N ALA A 19 -6.31 -9.29 20.35
CA ALA A 19 -5.62 -10.51 19.94
C ALA A 19 -5.05 -11.21 21.18
N PRO A 20 -5.16 -12.55 21.27
CA PRO A 20 -4.56 -13.28 22.38
C PRO A 20 -3.05 -13.02 22.42
N ALA A 21 -2.48 -13.05 23.64
CA ALA A 21 -1.05 -12.86 23.86
C ALA A 21 -0.22 -13.76 22.94
N ALA A 22 0.88 -13.20 22.42
CA ALA A 22 1.82 -13.81 21.47
C ALA A 22 2.02 -15.31 21.70
N GLY A 23 1.27 -16.07 20.93
CA GLY A 23 1.27 -17.51 20.81
C GLY A 23 0.57 -17.78 19.49
N LEU A 24 1.01 -18.80 18.77
CA LEU A 24 0.53 -19.18 17.44
C LEU A 24 -0.98 -19.56 17.50
N LEU A 25 -1.87 -18.58 17.67
CA LEU A 25 -3.28 -18.76 17.97
C LEU A 25 -4.14 -17.95 17.00
N ALA A 26 -4.13 -18.41 15.77
CA ALA A 26 -5.25 -18.39 14.85
C ALA A 26 -4.91 -19.41 13.75
N GLY A 27 -5.92 -20.01 13.12
CA GLY A 27 -5.70 -20.73 11.86
C GLY A 27 -4.97 -19.84 10.83
N PRO A 28 -4.57 -20.39 9.67
CA PRO A 28 -3.81 -19.65 8.67
C PRO A 28 -4.42 -18.27 8.31
N GLU A 29 -5.74 -18.14 8.42
CA GLU A 29 -6.51 -16.91 8.16
C GLU A 29 -6.24 -15.73 9.12
N GLY A 30 -5.66 -15.96 10.31
CA GLY A 30 -5.49 -14.91 11.33
C GLY A 30 -6.78 -14.55 12.10
N PRO A 31 -6.69 -13.78 13.21
CA PRO A 31 -7.84 -13.34 13.98
C PRO A 31 -8.71 -12.35 13.19
N ARG A 32 -10.00 -12.27 13.56
CA ARG A 32 -10.88 -11.17 13.15
C ARG A 32 -10.29 -9.91 13.80
N ALA A 33 -9.83 -8.96 12.99
CA ALA A 33 -9.18 -7.74 13.49
C ALA A 33 -10.12 -6.54 13.43
N VAL A 34 -10.96 -6.48 12.39
CA VAL A 34 -11.89 -5.37 12.15
C VAL A 34 -13.23 -5.89 11.69
N GLU A 35 -14.30 -5.34 12.25
CA GLU A 35 -15.68 -5.61 11.82
C GLU A 35 -16.32 -4.32 11.32
N VAL A 36 -17.04 -4.43 10.20
CA VAL A 36 -17.90 -3.37 9.69
C VAL A 36 -19.34 -3.74 10.06
N VAL A 37 -19.94 -2.91 10.92
CA VAL A 37 -21.30 -3.12 11.42
C VAL A 37 -22.23 -2.04 10.87
N ARG A 38 -23.35 -2.47 10.26
CA ARG A 38 -24.43 -1.59 9.81
C ARG A 38 -25.74 -2.06 10.43
N ASP A 39 -26.42 -1.14 11.11
CA ASP A 39 -27.72 -1.39 11.74
C ASP A 39 -27.73 -2.63 12.66
N GLY A 40 -26.63 -2.84 13.40
CA GLY A 40 -26.46 -3.97 14.33
C GLY A 40 -26.06 -5.29 13.68
N VAL A 41 -25.89 -5.33 12.35
CA VAL A 41 -25.49 -6.52 11.59
C VAL A 41 -24.04 -6.40 11.15
N VAL A 42 -23.25 -7.46 11.38
CA VAL A 42 -21.88 -7.57 10.86
C VAL A 42 -21.94 -7.82 9.36
N GLU A 43 -21.62 -6.81 8.56
CA GLU A 43 -21.60 -6.92 7.11
C GLU A 43 -20.29 -7.49 6.59
N SER A 44 -19.17 -7.22 7.26
CA SER A 44 -17.85 -7.63 6.81
C SER A 44 -16.88 -7.81 7.97
N VAL A 45 -15.97 -8.77 7.81
CA VAL A 45 -14.93 -9.11 8.77
C VAL A 45 -13.59 -9.11 8.05
N HIS A 46 -12.66 -8.30 8.53
CA HIS A 46 -11.28 -8.28 8.05
C HIS A 46 -10.42 -9.02 9.04
N ARG A 47 -9.66 -10.00 8.56
CA ARG A 47 -8.69 -10.74 9.36
C ARG A 47 -7.31 -10.15 9.16
N ALA A 48 -6.47 -10.26 10.18
CA ALA A 48 -5.10 -9.77 10.13
C ALA A 48 -4.10 -10.90 10.35
N VAL A 49 -3.02 -10.86 9.59
CA VAL A 49 -1.82 -11.69 9.79
C VAL A 49 -0.70 -10.74 10.17
N LEU A 50 0.10 -11.10 11.17
CA LEU A 50 1.19 -10.27 11.70
C LEU A 50 2.49 -11.07 11.69
N ALA A 51 3.57 -10.47 11.21
CA ALA A 51 4.93 -11.00 11.33
C ALA A 51 5.85 -9.91 11.89
N VAL A 52 6.66 -10.26 12.87
CA VAL A 52 7.70 -9.41 13.44
C VAL A 52 9.03 -10.10 13.18
N THR A 53 9.96 -9.40 12.53
CA THR A 53 11.28 -9.96 12.18
C THR A 53 12.42 -9.18 12.81
N ASP A 54 13.55 -9.86 13.00
CA ASP A 54 14.83 -9.21 13.29
C ASP A 54 15.41 -8.55 12.02
N PRO A 55 16.51 -7.77 12.12
CA PRO A 55 17.18 -7.19 10.94
C PRO A 55 17.76 -8.21 9.95
N ALA A 56 17.96 -9.46 10.37
CA ALA A 56 18.39 -10.55 9.50
C ALA A 56 17.20 -11.26 8.81
N GLY A 57 15.96 -10.79 9.04
CA GLY A 57 14.74 -11.36 8.48
C GLY A 57 14.21 -12.58 9.23
N ARG A 58 14.76 -12.93 10.40
CA ARG A 58 14.25 -14.05 11.21
C ARG A 58 12.97 -13.66 11.92
N LEU A 59 11.95 -14.51 11.87
CA LEU A 59 10.68 -14.31 12.57
C LEU A 59 10.89 -14.38 14.09
N ILE A 60 10.63 -13.27 14.78
CA ILE A 60 10.66 -13.15 16.24
C ILE A 60 9.28 -13.49 16.83
N ALA A 61 8.21 -13.07 16.16
CA ALA A 61 6.84 -13.33 16.57
C ALA A 61 5.90 -13.30 15.37
N GLY A 62 4.75 -13.98 15.46
CA GLY A 62 3.74 -13.94 14.42
C GLY A 62 2.36 -14.40 14.85
N VAL A 63 1.35 -13.99 14.09
CA VAL A 63 -0.06 -14.33 14.28
C VAL A 63 -0.66 -14.68 12.92
N GLY A 64 -1.32 -15.84 12.81
CA GLY A 64 -1.90 -16.34 11.56
C GLY A 64 -0.87 -16.94 10.60
N GLY A 65 -1.24 -17.10 9.33
CA GLY A 65 -0.44 -17.72 8.28
C GLY A 65 0.63 -16.80 7.71
N VAL A 66 1.66 -16.48 8.49
CA VAL A 66 2.74 -15.53 8.11
C VAL A 66 3.51 -15.89 6.83
N ALA A 67 3.45 -17.16 6.40
CA ALA A 67 4.08 -17.63 5.17
C ALA A 67 3.16 -17.60 3.95
N GLN A 68 1.90 -17.19 4.09
CA GLN A 68 0.96 -17.11 2.98
C GLN A 68 1.37 -15.98 2.02
N PRO A 69 1.43 -16.23 0.70
CA PRO A 69 1.65 -15.18 -0.27
C PRO A 69 0.51 -14.16 -0.24
N VAL A 70 0.87 -12.87 -0.21
CA VAL A 70 -0.08 -11.76 -0.32
C VAL A 70 0.40 -10.78 -1.40
N TYR A 71 -0.53 -10.11 -2.05
CA TYR A 71 -0.17 -8.94 -2.85
C TYR A 71 0.17 -7.80 -1.89
N PRO A 72 1.41 -7.29 -1.86
CA PRO A 72 1.82 -6.28 -0.87
C PRO A 72 1.17 -4.91 -1.11
N ARG A 73 0.52 -4.71 -2.27
CA ARG A 73 -0.10 -3.43 -2.67
C ARG A 73 0.90 -2.29 -2.41
N SER A 74 0.45 -1.19 -1.83
CA SER A 74 1.30 -0.06 -1.48
C SER A 74 2.35 -0.35 -0.40
N ALA A 75 2.28 -1.47 0.33
CA ALA A 75 3.26 -1.81 1.36
C ALA A 75 4.64 -2.19 0.77
N VAL A 76 4.73 -2.38 -0.56
CA VAL A 76 6.00 -2.67 -1.25
C VAL A 76 6.88 -1.43 -1.47
N LYS A 77 6.36 -0.22 -1.25
CA LYS A 77 7.07 1.05 -1.50
C LYS A 77 8.46 1.14 -0.87
N PRO A 78 8.70 0.74 0.40
CA PRO A 78 10.06 0.76 0.96
C PRO A 78 11.05 -0.12 0.19
N ALA A 79 10.61 -1.29 -0.30
CA ALA A 79 11.45 -2.15 -1.13
C ALA A 79 11.70 -1.54 -2.52
N GLN A 80 10.70 -0.89 -3.11
CA GLN A 80 10.86 -0.13 -4.36
C GLN A 80 11.84 1.04 -4.17
N ALA A 81 11.71 1.81 -3.09
CA ALA A 81 12.59 2.92 -2.76
C ALA A 81 14.04 2.48 -2.55
N ALA A 82 14.27 1.35 -1.87
CA ALA A 82 15.60 0.77 -1.71
C ALA A 82 16.22 0.38 -3.07
N ALA A 83 15.45 -0.27 -3.95
CA ALA A 83 15.91 -0.61 -5.29
C ALA A 83 16.22 0.66 -6.13
N CYS A 84 15.40 1.70 -6.03
CA CYS A 84 15.67 2.99 -6.68
C CYS A 84 16.95 3.63 -6.14
N LEU A 85 17.20 3.58 -4.83
CA LEU A 85 18.42 4.12 -4.22
C LEU A 85 19.67 3.43 -4.79
N ASP A 86 19.65 2.10 -4.93
CA ASP A 86 20.76 1.35 -5.53
C ASP A 86 21.06 1.81 -6.96
N VAL A 87 20.01 2.07 -7.77
CA VAL A 87 20.17 2.58 -9.14
C VAL A 87 20.68 4.02 -9.16
N LEU A 88 20.10 4.91 -8.34
CA LEU A 88 20.43 6.35 -8.28
C LEU A 88 21.80 6.65 -7.66
N THR A 89 22.34 5.74 -6.87
CA THR A 89 23.68 5.90 -6.27
C THR A 89 24.78 5.19 -7.05
N GLY A 90 24.46 4.61 -8.21
CA GLY A 90 25.43 3.91 -9.06
C GLY A 90 25.80 2.50 -8.57
N GLY A 91 24.98 1.90 -7.70
CA GLY A 91 25.11 0.51 -7.26
C GLY A 91 24.97 -0.53 -8.37
N ALA A 92 24.46 -0.13 -9.54
CA ALA A 92 24.48 -0.92 -10.78
C ALA A 92 25.89 -1.05 -11.42
N GLY A 93 26.92 -0.47 -10.80
CA GLY A 93 28.29 -0.42 -11.29
C GLY A 93 28.58 0.83 -12.14
N PRO A 94 29.84 1.32 -12.17
CA PRO A 94 30.22 2.46 -12.98
C PRO A 94 29.99 2.17 -14.47
N GLY A 95 29.28 3.06 -15.16
CA GLY A 95 29.04 2.98 -16.60
C GLY A 95 27.82 2.15 -17.03
N SER A 96 26.97 1.71 -16.09
CA SER A 96 25.68 1.10 -16.44
C SER A 96 24.79 2.14 -17.15
N PRO A 97 24.33 1.89 -18.40
CA PRO A 97 23.52 2.84 -19.14
C PRO A 97 22.23 3.13 -18.35
N GLY A 98 22.01 4.39 -18.00
CA GLY A 98 20.88 4.83 -17.17
C GLY A 98 21.20 5.08 -15.69
N SER A 99 22.45 4.92 -15.22
CA SER A 99 22.84 5.36 -13.88
C SER A 99 22.90 6.88 -13.82
N VAL A 100 21.91 7.51 -13.20
CA VAL A 100 21.96 8.93 -12.82
C VAL A 100 22.53 9.00 -11.41
N SER A 101 23.73 9.54 -11.22
CA SER A 101 24.29 9.74 -9.88
C SER A 101 23.60 10.90 -9.19
N VAL A 102 22.53 10.61 -8.46
CA VAL A 102 21.79 11.58 -7.65
C VAL A 102 22.19 11.44 -6.19
N GLN A 103 22.54 12.56 -5.55
CA GLN A 103 22.70 12.61 -4.10
C GLN A 103 21.35 12.92 -3.47
N LEU A 104 20.80 11.97 -2.72
CA LEU A 104 19.56 12.13 -1.98
C LEU A 104 19.88 12.34 -0.49
N ASP A 105 19.26 13.34 0.12
CA ASP A 105 19.27 13.46 1.57
C ASP A 105 18.20 12.55 2.22
N GLN A 106 18.07 12.61 3.54
CA GLN A 106 17.12 11.78 4.27
C GLN A 106 15.65 12.10 3.94
N VAL A 107 15.34 13.35 3.62
CA VAL A 107 13.97 13.79 3.32
C VAL A 107 13.57 13.33 1.93
N ALA A 108 14.47 13.54 0.96
CA ALA A 108 14.34 13.06 -0.42
C ALA A 108 14.17 11.53 -0.48
N LEU A 109 14.97 10.78 0.30
CA LEU A 109 14.84 9.33 0.39
C LEU A 109 13.51 8.90 1.03
N ALA A 110 13.07 9.60 2.08
CA ALA A 110 11.82 9.27 2.78
C ALA A 110 10.59 9.40 1.87
N ILE A 111 10.60 10.33 0.92
CA ILE A 111 9.50 10.51 -0.04
C ILE A 111 9.29 9.29 -0.94
N GLY A 112 10.35 8.55 -1.29
CA GLY A 112 10.24 7.31 -2.05
C GLY A 112 9.44 6.21 -1.34
N ALA A 113 9.38 6.23 -0.01
CA ALA A 113 8.64 5.27 0.80
C ALA A 113 7.25 5.79 1.25
N ALA A 114 6.91 7.05 0.97
CA ALA A 114 5.68 7.68 1.44
C ALA A 114 4.42 7.09 0.78
N SER A 115 3.33 6.93 1.55
CA SER A 115 2.11 6.26 1.08
C SER A 115 0.80 7.03 1.32
N HIS A 116 0.81 8.08 2.13
CA HIS A 116 -0.40 8.86 2.44
C HIS A 116 -0.07 10.32 2.80
N GLY A 117 -1.05 11.22 2.61
CA GLY A 117 -0.94 12.64 2.93
C GLY A 117 -0.94 13.52 1.68
N GLY A 118 -0.04 13.29 0.74
CA GLY A 118 0.13 14.08 -0.48
C GLY A 118 0.19 15.60 -0.23
N GLY A 119 0.60 16.03 0.96
CA GLY A 119 0.58 17.45 1.35
C GLY A 119 1.58 18.27 0.54
N ASP A 120 1.44 19.59 0.57
CA ASP A 120 2.26 20.52 -0.23
C ASP A 120 3.76 20.25 -0.03
N ASP A 121 4.22 20.02 1.20
CA ASP A 121 5.62 19.69 1.50
C ASP A 121 6.11 18.41 0.79
N GLN A 122 5.25 17.39 0.70
CA GLN A 122 5.58 16.13 0.03
C GLN A 122 5.61 16.28 -1.49
N GLN A 123 4.75 17.16 -2.03
CA GLN A 123 4.75 17.46 -3.47
C GLN A 123 5.98 18.29 -3.86
N ILE A 124 6.35 19.28 -3.04
CA ILE A 124 7.56 20.07 -3.22
C ILE A 124 8.79 19.16 -3.21
N GLU A 125 8.86 18.24 -2.24
CA GLU A 125 10.00 17.31 -2.16
C GLU A 125 10.01 16.30 -3.32
N ALA A 126 8.85 15.80 -3.75
CA ALA A 126 8.78 14.94 -4.93
C ALA A 126 9.27 15.66 -6.20
N ALA A 127 8.89 16.93 -6.38
CA ALA A 127 9.38 17.75 -7.49
C ALA A 127 10.89 18.01 -7.40
N HIS A 128 11.41 18.24 -6.19
CA HIS A 128 12.85 18.36 -5.94
C HIS A 128 13.60 17.08 -6.37
N VAL A 129 13.12 15.90 -5.99
CA VAL A 129 13.72 14.62 -6.37
C VAL A 129 13.73 14.41 -7.89
N LEU A 130 12.65 14.77 -8.59
CA LEU A 130 12.60 14.73 -10.06
C LEU A 130 13.64 15.66 -10.69
N ALA A 131 13.73 16.89 -10.20
CA ALA A 131 14.67 17.89 -10.72
C ALA A 131 16.14 17.45 -10.55
N LEU A 132 16.46 16.76 -9.44
CA LEU A 132 17.79 16.18 -9.23
C LEU A 132 18.16 15.13 -10.28
N ALA A 133 17.17 14.44 -10.84
CA ALA A 133 17.34 13.48 -11.93
C ALA A 133 17.25 14.12 -13.33
N GLY A 134 17.06 15.44 -13.41
CA GLY A 134 16.85 16.15 -14.67
C GLY A 134 15.46 15.91 -15.29
N LEU A 135 14.48 15.53 -14.47
CA LEU A 135 13.10 15.23 -14.85
C LEU A 135 12.13 16.28 -14.28
N ASP A 136 10.92 16.32 -14.83
CA ASP A 136 9.81 17.10 -14.30
C ASP A 136 8.48 16.30 -14.30
N GLU A 137 7.38 16.97 -13.93
CA GLU A 137 6.05 16.36 -13.85
C GLU A 137 5.50 15.87 -15.20
N THR A 138 6.05 16.32 -16.32
CA THR A 138 5.67 15.88 -17.65
C THR A 138 6.27 14.52 -18.01
N ASP A 139 7.34 14.11 -17.31
CA ASP A 139 8.00 12.81 -17.46
C ASP A 139 7.25 11.67 -16.74
N PHE A 140 6.20 11.98 -15.98
CA PHE A 140 5.33 10.94 -15.44
C PHE A 140 4.59 10.22 -16.57
N GLU A 141 5.06 9.02 -16.92
CA GLU A 141 4.24 8.10 -17.71
C GLU A 141 2.99 7.72 -16.91
N ARG A 142 1.81 8.04 -17.43
CA ARG A 142 0.53 7.61 -16.86
C ARG A 142 0.27 6.13 -17.14
N GLU A 143 1.16 5.25 -16.72
CA GLU A 143 0.91 3.81 -16.75
C GLU A 143 0.19 3.34 -15.47
N PHE A 144 -0.86 4.07 -15.08
CA PHE A 144 -1.86 3.60 -14.11
C PHE A 144 -3.25 4.21 -14.33
N SER A 145 -3.61 4.54 -15.58
CA SER A 145 -4.96 5.00 -15.96
C SER A 145 -5.60 4.19 -17.09
N SER A 146 -5.28 2.90 -17.22
CA SER A 146 -6.04 2.00 -18.11
C SER A 146 -6.39 0.61 -17.53
N HIS A 147 -5.93 0.25 -16.32
CA HIS A 147 -6.37 -0.99 -15.65
C HIS A 147 -7.66 -0.84 -14.82
N SER A 148 -8.40 0.28 -14.93
CA SER A 148 -9.79 0.38 -14.44
C SER A 148 -10.85 0.31 -15.53
N THR A 149 -10.49 0.08 -16.79
CA THR A 149 -11.41 -0.59 -17.71
C THR A 149 -11.18 -2.09 -17.60
N GLN A 150 -11.61 -2.67 -16.48
CA GLN A 150 -12.37 -3.90 -16.65
C GLN A 150 -13.51 -3.53 -17.58
N ARG A 151 -13.37 -3.90 -18.85
CA ARG A 151 -14.52 -4.07 -19.73
C ARG A 151 -15.31 -5.21 -19.12
N TRP A 152 -16.14 -4.91 -18.13
CA TRP A 152 -17.26 -5.76 -17.79
C TRP A 152 -18.02 -5.91 -19.11
N GLY A 153 -18.04 -7.13 -19.64
CA GLY A 153 -18.93 -7.47 -20.76
C GLY A 153 -20.32 -6.94 -20.43
N ARG A 154 -21.05 -6.49 -21.46
CA ARG A 154 -22.38 -5.95 -21.19
C ARG A 154 -23.22 -7.05 -20.53
N LEU A 155 -24.13 -6.67 -19.64
CA LEU A 155 -24.97 -7.63 -18.90
C LEU A 155 -25.75 -8.57 -19.83
N GLU A 156 -25.96 -8.20 -21.10
CA GLU A 156 -26.51 -9.08 -22.14
C GLU A 156 -25.64 -10.30 -22.52
N ASP A 157 -24.33 -10.32 -22.22
CA ASP A 157 -23.43 -11.45 -22.55
C ASP A 157 -23.46 -12.59 -21.50
N LEU A 158 -24.12 -12.41 -20.36
CA LEU A 158 -24.17 -13.37 -19.24
C LEU A 158 -25.35 -14.36 -19.29
N PHE A 159 -26.31 -14.21 -20.22
CA PHE A 159 -27.51 -15.05 -20.32
C PHE A 159 -27.59 -15.90 -21.61
N ALA A 160 -26.48 -16.08 -22.32
CA ALA A 160 -26.43 -16.85 -23.57
C ALA A 160 -25.77 -18.24 -23.43
N LEU A 161 -26.14 -18.99 -22.38
CA LEU A 161 -25.89 -20.44 -22.28
C LEU A 161 -27.18 -21.17 -21.92
#